data_AF-Q23YH3-F1
#
_entry.id   AF-Q23YH3-F1
#
_cell.length_a   1.000
_cell.length_b   1.000
_cell.length_c   1.000
_cell.angle_alpha   90.00
_cell.angle_beta   90.00
_cell.angle_gamma   90.00
#
_symmetry.space_group_name_H-M   'P 1'
#
loop_
_entity.id
_entity.type
_entity.pdbx_description
1 polymer ?
#
loop_
_entity_poly.entity_id
_entity_poly.type
_entity_poly.pdbx_seq_one_letter_code
_entity_poly.pdbx_strand_id
1 'polypeptide(L)'
;MAVSVHKKHLFFTYNQTQIQQDSIPSGVFIGDVGSGKTTNFNKITNKNQKTSNHGTSTTRNSFRSSSAYGESFYILDTPGTSADDDKIGHALCLRSALIEGPINRIFILIEYHHKFGILQKNISEKLKLLYKWKHLITVIITHWDRDDTPENRSLYEETKEKLMKKDPSLQNSFIFVGKDSDPEELCNAIYKSLCQNKAVQLDINLQEFRYTFDLFENFDQYIIEYKNYFDKVSKYMLKEMLIYSDSDKDEFLHACNVLIAKIAEEILEDFENKYGKDMIEVDSFMHYLELKSYFIPIVEQVRKAASQNMSYSLLNPQAPQNLLKQCPNCGQIWLKVAGCDNTTCGNRQLEKDYYSGGKSFMKFTFDWRNLLWKKQQQKEVENKGTYNSNVKGLGCGKPLNWLTAPPIGIETLKMLNETGISDILADQSKEFQKKSESFNQNLIKKGNESQVKHI
;
A
#
# COMPACT_ATOMS: atom_id res chain seq x y z
N MET A 1 -14.26 28.29 19.21
CA MET A 1 -15.03 29.18 18.32
C MET A 1 -14.81 28.74 16.88
N ALA A 2 -15.79 28.89 16.00
CA ALA A 2 -15.65 28.58 14.58
C ALA A 2 -14.92 29.73 13.86
N VAL A 3 -13.95 29.41 13.01
CA VAL A 3 -13.28 30.41 12.16
C VAL A 3 -13.73 30.19 10.73
N SER A 4 -14.30 31.22 10.10
CA SER A 4 -14.58 31.27 8.66
C SER A 4 -13.38 31.91 7.94
N VAL A 5 -12.88 31.26 6.89
CA VAL A 5 -11.83 31.80 6.02
C VAL A 5 -12.40 31.95 4.62
N HIS A 6 -12.19 33.12 4.00
CA HIS A 6 -12.59 33.42 2.64
C HIS A 6 -11.35 33.79 1.82
N LYS A 7 -11.01 32.96 0.84
CA LYS A 7 -9.96 33.22 -0.17
C LYS A 7 -10.56 32.91 -1.54
N LYS A 8 -9.97 33.44 -2.62
CA LYS A 8 -10.55 33.38 -3.98
C LYS A 8 -11.15 31.99 -4.32
N HIS A 9 -12.47 31.94 -4.46
CA HIS A 9 -13.27 30.73 -4.71
C HIS A 9 -13.08 29.57 -3.69
N LEU A 10 -12.56 29.85 -2.49
CA LEU A 10 -12.43 28.90 -1.39
C LEU A 10 -13.01 29.50 -0.10
N PHE A 11 -14.02 28.84 0.44
CA PHE A 11 -14.62 29.23 1.72
C PHE A 11 -14.71 28.01 2.64
N PHE A 12 -14.19 28.09 3.86
CA PHE A 12 -14.27 26.95 4.77
C PHE A 12 -14.39 27.38 6.23
N THR A 13 -15.00 26.50 7.01
CA THR A 13 -15.07 26.64 8.47
C THR A 13 -14.40 25.48 9.17
N TYR A 14 -13.75 25.78 10.28
CA TYR A 14 -13.20 24.77 11.16
C TYR A 14 -13.35 25.19 12.62
N ASN A 15 -13.39 24.20 13.50
CA ASN A 15 -13.27 24.46 14.92
C ASN A 15 -11.81 24.77 15.26
N GLN A 16 -11.54 25.80 16.06
CA GLN A 16 -10.18 26.15 16.51
C GLN A 16 -9.51 25.03 17.31
N THR A 17 -10.28 24.15 17.94
CA THR A 17 -9.76 23.01 18.68
C THR A 17 -9.23 21.96 17.71
N GLN A 18 -7.91 21.94 17.51
CA GLN A 18 -7.23 20.90 16.75
C GLN A 18 -6.71 19.84 17.71
N ILE A 19 -6.96 18.58 17.38
CA ILE A 19 -6.46 17.43 18.13
C ILE A 19 -5.10 17.04 17.54
N GLN A 20 -4.10 16.92 18.40
CA GLN A 20 -2.79 16.39 18.04
C GLN A 20 -2.94 14.95 17.54
N GLN A 21 -2.30 14.64 16.41
CA GLN A 21 -2.46 13.38 15.70
C GLN A 21 -1.29 12.45 16.01
N ASP A 22 -1.61 11.20 16.36
CA ASP A 22 -0.61 10.17 16.68
C ASP A 22 0.06 9.60 15.40
N SER A 23 -0.57 9.81 14.24
CA SER A 23 -0.11 9.36 12.92
C SER A 23 -0.50 10.36 11.84
N ILE A 24 0.01 10.17 10.62
CA ILE A 24 -0.35 11.00 9.46
C ILE A 24 -1.86 10.87 9.20
N PRO A 25 -2.64 11.97 9.27
CA PRO A 25 -4.09 11.90 9.15
C PRO A 25 -4.56 11.38 7.80
N SER A 26 -5.69 10.69 7.77
CA SER A 26 -6.26 10.09 6.56
C SER A 26 -7.74 10.43 6.40
N GLY A 27 -8.16 10.67 5.16
CA GLY A 27 -9.57 10.89 4.82
C GLY A 27 -9.98 10.18 3.55
N VAL A 28 -11.29 10.06 3.36
CA VAL A 28 -11.89 9.44 2.17
C VAL A 28 -12.80 10.43 1.45
N PHE A 29 -12.69 10.49 0.12
CA PHE A 29 -13.59 11.26 -0.72
C PHE A 29 -14.77 10.38 -1.16
N ILE A 30 -15.98 10.91 -1.04
CA ILE A 30 -17.24 10.25 -1.39
C ILE A 30 -18.12 11.27 -2.13
N GLY A 31 -18.86 10.86 -3.15
CA GLY A 31 -19.74 11.75 -3.91
C GLY A 31 -20.05 11.21 -5.30
N ASP A 32 -20.90 11.89 -6.04
CA ASP A 32 -21.49 11.38 -7.28
C ASP A 32 -20.54 11.55 -8.47
N VAL A 33 -20.80 10.89 -9.61
CA VAL A 33 -20.09 11.22 -10.86
C VAL A 33 -20.30 12.70 -11.19
N GLY A 34 -19.21 13.38 -11.57
CA GLY A 34 -19.26 14.81 -11.88
C GLY A 34 -19.20 15.73 -10.66
N SER A 35 -19.29 15.23 -9.43
CA SER A 35 -19.22 16.08 -8.22
C SER A 35 -17.85 16.74 -7.97
N GLY A 36 -16.84 16.44 -8.79
CA GLY A 36 -15.51 17.03 -8.73
C GLY A 36 -14.51 16.29 -7.84
N LYS A 37 -14.76 15.02 -7.47
CA LYS A 37 -13.83 14.18 -6.66
C LYS A 37 -12.42 14.11 -7.24
N THR A 38 -12.29 13.54 -8.43
CA THR A 38 -10.99 13.38 -9.11
C THR A 38 -10.33 14.73 -9.37
N THR A 39 -11.10 15.78 -9.66
CA THR A 39 -10.57 17.15 -9.83
C THR A 39 -9.95 17.66 -8.53
N ASN A 40 -10.64 17.52 -7.39
CA ASN A 40 -10.12 17.91 -6.09
C ASN A 40 -8.94 17.02 -5.66
N PHE A 41 -9.02 15.70 -5.91
CA PHE A 41 -7.95 14.77 -5.62
C PHE A 41 -6.67 15.12 -6.39
N ASN A 42 -6.76 15.33 -7.70
CA ASN A 42 -5.64 15.76 -8.53
C ASN A 42 -5.08 17.11 -8.04
N LYS A 43 -5.96 18.05 -7.66
CA LYS A 43 -5.56 19.36 -7.13
C LYS A 43 -4.73 19.25 -5.86
N ILE A 44 -5.13 18.43 -4.89
CA ILE A 44 -4.44 18.33 -3.59
C ILE A 44 -3.23 17.38 -3.61
N THR A 45 -3.17 16.45 -4.57
CA THR A 45 -2.07 15.48 -4.71
C THR A 45 -1.06 15.87 -5.79
N ASN A 46 -1.33 16.93 -6.55
CA ASN A 46 -0.55 17.34 -7.73
C ASN A 46 -0.33 16.18 -8.73
N LYS A 47 -1.34 15.33 -8.90
CA LYS A 47 -1.35 14.21 -9.85
C LYS A 47 -2.27 14.52 -11.02
N ASN A 48 -2.01 13.87 -12.16
CA ASN A 48 -2.83 13.95 -13.36
C ASN A 48 -3.53 12.61 -13.60
N GLN A 49 -4.41 12.19 -12.69
CA GLN A 49 -5.25 11.02 -12.94
C GLN A 49 -6.35 11.37 -13.95
N LYS A 50 -6.52 10.53 -14.96
CA LYS A 50 -7.57 10.71 -15.98
C LYS A 50 -8.93 10.39 -15.37
N THR A 51 -9.91 11.26 -15.59
CA THR A 51 -11.32 10.96 -15.39
C THR A 51 -11.76 9.93 -16.44
N SER A 52 -12.01 8.69 -16.04
CA SER A 52 -12.52 7.67 -16.97
C SER A 52 -13.99 7.95 -17.28
N ASN A 53 -14.26 8.48 -18.48
CA ASN A 53 -15.60 8.68 -19.02
C ASN A 53 -16.16 7.41 -19.70
N HIS A 54 -15.64 6.22 -19.40
CA HIS A 54 -16.03 4.97 -20.06
C HIS A 54 -16.37 3.93 -19.01
N GLY A 55 -17.57 3.34 -19.13
CA GLY A 55 -18.15 2.31 -18.26
C GLY A 55 -17.45 0.95 -18.34
N THR A 56 -16.14 0.95 -18.12
CA THR A 56 -15.32 -0.25 -17.97
C THR A 56 -14.27 0.02 -16.89
N SER A 57 -14.64 -0.33 -15.65
CA SER A 57 -13.78 -0.91 -14.60
C SER A 57 -12.27 -0.61 -14.69
N THR A 58 -11.87 0.66 -14.52
CA THR A 58 -10.46 1.03 -14.37
C THR A 58 -10.18 1.80 -13.07
N THR A 59 -10.88 1.45 -11.99
CA THR A 59 -10.70 2.10 -10.67
C THR A 59 -11.02 1.15 -9.52
N ARG A 60 -10.42 -0.06 -9.48
CA ARG A 60 -10.52 -0.97 -8.30
C ARG A 60 -9.36 -0.82 -7.30
N ASN A 61 -8.30 -0.12 -7.69
CA ASN A 61 -7.27 0.34 -6.77
C ASN A 61 -7.72 1.68 -6.19
N SER A 62 -8.24 1.68 -4.96
CA SER A 62 -8.46 2.94 -4.24
C SER A 62 -7.13 3.69 -4.17
N PHE A 63 -7.06 4.88 -4.79
CA PHE A 63 -5.81 5.61 -4.91
C PHE A 63 -5.56 6.35 -3.61
N ARG A 64 -4.85 5.70 -2.68
CA ARG A 64 -4.26 6.39 -1.55
C ARG A 64 -3.12 7.27 -2.04
N SER A 65 -3.18 8.56 -1.75
CA SER A 65 -2.10 9.49 -2.07
C SER A 65 -1.86 10.47 -0.95
N SER A 66 -0.61 10.89 -0.78
CA SER A 66 -0.24 11.98 0.11
C SER A 66 -0.64 13.33 -0.50
N SER A 67 -0.88 14.32 0.36
CA SER A 67 -0.94 15.73 -0.01
C SER A 67 0.37 16.17 -0.67
N ALA A 68 0.27 17.07 -1.65
CA ALA A 68 1.41 17.67 -2.33
C ALA A 68 1.83 19.03 -1.75
N TYR A 69 0.96 19.63 -0.92
CA TYR A 69 1.13 20.99 -0.39
C TYR A 69 0.82 21.02 1.09
N GLY A 70 1.55 21.87 1.82
CA GLY A 70 1.36 22.09 3.25
C GLY A 70 1.65 20.84 4.09
N GLU A 71 0.88 20.69 5.17
CA GLU A 71 1.00 19.55 6.08
C GLU A 71 0.65 18.23 5.40
N SER A 72 1.33 17.16 5.84
CA SER A 72 1.17 15.83 5.26
C SER A 72 -0.12 15.15 5.73
N PHE A 73 -0.92 14.66 4.79
CA PHE A 73 -2.08 13.80 5.04
C PHE A 73 -2.29 12.83 3.87
N TYR A 74 -3.11 11.80 4.08
CA TYR A 74 -3.54 10.86 3.04
C TYR A 74 -4.99 11.08 2.64
N ILE A 75 -5.28 11.02 1.34
CA ILE A 75 -6.64 10.92 0.82
C ILE A 75 -6.78 9.64 0.00
N LEU A 76 -7.90 8.98 0.22
CA LEU A 76 -8.40 7.89 -0.60
C LEU A 76 -9.39 8.47 -1.62
N ASP A 77 -8.99 8.49 -2.91
CA ASP A 77 -9.96 8.74 -3.99
C ASP A 77 -10.72 7.48 -4.31
N THR A 78 -11.98 7.68 -4.69
CA THR A 78 -12.92 6.59 -4.92
C THR A 78 -13.62 6.75 -6.26
N PRO A 79 -14.01 5.64 -6.90
CA PRO A 79 -14.65 5.68 -8.21
C PRO A 79 -15.98 6.44 -8.11
N GLY A 80 -16.28 7.28 -9.10
CA GLY A 80 -17.62 7.86 -9.20
C GLY A 80 -18.63 6.82 -9.65
N THR A 81 -19.80 6.80 -9.02
CA THR A 81 -20.94 5.97 -9.42
C THR A 81 -22.03 6.80 -10.10
N SER A 82 -22.73 6.19 -11.07
CA SER A 82 -23.87 6.81 -11.75
C SER A 82 -25.08 6.96 -10.80
N ALA A 83 -26.11 7.71 -11.18
CA ALA A 83 -27.23 8.08 -10.29
C ALA A 83 -28.02 6.89 -9.70
N ASP A 84 -28.05 5.74 -10.39
CA ASP A 84 -28.65 4.50 -9.88
C ASP A 84 -27.66 3.67 -9.03
N ASP A 85 -26.35 3.93 -9.17
CA ASP A 85 -25.24 3.28 -8.45
C ASP A 85 -24.77 4.07 -7.22
N ASP A 86 -25.37 5.22 -6.93
CA ASP A 86 -24.81 6.24 -6.02
C ASP A 86 -24.74 5.81 -4.55
N LYS A 87 -25.77 5.12 -4.07
CA LYS A 87 -25.76 4.53 -2.72
C LYS A 87 -24.59 3.55 -2.60
N ILE A 88 -24.43 2.76 -3.65
CA ILE A 88 -23.54 1.62 -3.68
C ILE A 88 -22.09 2.07 -3.79
N GLY A 89 -21.78 3.05 -4.65
CA GLY A 89 -20.44 3.64 -4.75
C GLY A 89 -19.94 4.12 -3.41
N HIS A 90 -20.78 4.85 -2.68
CA HIS A 90 -20.45 5.32 -1.32
C HIS A 90 -20.19 4.17 -0.35
N ALA A 91 -20.97 3.11 -0.46
CA ALA A 91 -20.76 1.87 0.28
C ALA A 91 -19.35 1.31 0.00
N LEU A 92 -18.99 1.13 -1.27
CA LEU A 92 -17.67 0.62 -1.69
C LEU A 92 -16.52 1.50 -1.18
N CYS A 93 -16.72 2.82 -1.17
CA CYS A 93 -15.77 3.81 -0.65
C CYS A 93 -15.48 3.60 0.83
N LEU A 94 -16.53 3.56 1.65
CA LEU A 94 -16.41 3.36 3.10
C LEU A 94 -15.74 2.03 3.40
N ARG A 95 -16.08 0.99 2.64
CA ARG A 95 -15.52 -0.35 2.83
C ARG A 95 -14.07 -0.44 2.40
N SER A 96 -13.66 0.25 1.34
CA SER A 96 -12.24 0.36 0.99
C SER A 96 -11.46 1.07 2.10
N ALA A 97 -12.03 2.14 2.68
CA ALA A 97 -11.45 2.80 3.84
C ALA A 97 -11.31 1.85 5.05
N LEU A 98 -12.26 0.93 5.30
CA LEU A 98 -12.13 -0.10 6.34
C LEU A 98 -10.88 -0.96 6.18
N ILE A 99 -10.59 -1.35 4.94
CA ILE A 99 -9.49 -2.28 4.62
C ILE A 99 -8.15 -1.56 4.68
N GLU A 100 -8.09 -0.32 4.20
CA GLU A 100 -6.88 0.51 4.16
C GLU A 100 -6.43 1.01 5.55
N GLY A 101 -7.35 1.10 6.51
CA GLY A 101 -7.07 1.34 7.92
C GLY A 101 -7.86 2.50 8.54
N PRO A 102 -7.48 2.96 9.74
CA PRO A 102 -8.20 4.00 10.46
C PRO A 102 -8.27 5.32 9.67
N ILE A 103 -9.41 6.02 9.74
CA ILE A 103 -9.62 7.32 9.09
C ILE A 103 -10.04 8.42 10.07
N ASN A 104 -9.68 9.66 9.77
CA ASN A 104 -10.05 10.83 10.58
C ASN A 104 -11.35 11.49 10.11
N ARG A 105 -11.58 11.55 8.79
CA ARG A 105 -12.73 12.24 8.20
C ARG A 105 -13.25 11.57 6.92
N ILE A 106 -14.56 11.71 6.73
CA ILE A 106 -15.26 11.40 5.48
C ILE A 106 -15.63 12.72 4.81
N PHE A 107 -15.14 12.95 3.59
CA PHE A 107 -15.48 14.13 2.81
C PHE A 107 -16.54 13.79 1.77
N ILE A 108 -17.72 14.39 1.89
CA ILE A 108 -18.82 14.21 0.94
C ILE A 108 -18.81 15.39 -0.04
N LEU A 109 -18.46 15.13 -1.29
CA LEU A 109 -18.44 16.10 -2.36
C LEU A 109 -19.81 16.19 -3.03
N ILE A 110 -20.40 17.38 -3.03
CA ILE A 110 -21.72 17.67 -3.59
C ILE A 110 -21.59 18.88 -4.51
N GLU A 111 -22.08 18.76 -5.74
CA GLU A 111 -22.15 19.89 -6.66
C GLU A 111 -23.14 20.95 -6.13
N TYR A 112 -22.71 22.21 -6.17
CA TYR A 112 -23.55 23.33 -5.80
C TYR A 112 -24.82 23.40 -6.66
N HIS A 113 -25.94 23.76 -6.03
CA HIS A 113 -27.20 24.00 -6.72
C HIS A 113 -27.89 25.26 -6.17
N HIS A 114 -28.28 26.18 -7.06
CA HIS A 114 -28.92 27.46 -6.73
C HIS A 114 -30.18 27.32 -5.86
N LYS A 115 -31.00 26.29 -6.11
CA LYS A 115 -32.15 25.95 -5.26
C LYS A 115 -31.69 25.21 -3.99
N PHE A 116 -31.74 25.90 -2.85
CA PHE A 116 -31.43 25.33 -1.53
C PHE A 116 -32.13 24.01 -1.24
N GLY A 117 -33.40 23.86 -1.63
CA GLY A 117 -34.16 22.63 -1.40
C GLY A 117 -33.55 21.39 -2.07
N ILE A 118 -32.95 21.56 -3.25
CA ILE A 118 -32.27 20.46 -3.98
C ILE A 118 -30.94 20.15 -3.31
N LEU A 119 -30.13 21.18 -3.03
CA LEU A 119 -28.86 21.00 -2.32
C LEU A 119 -29.06 20.30 -0.96
N GLN A 120 -30.05 20.75 -0.19
CA GLN A 120 -30.42 20.15 1.09
C GLN A 120 -30.87 18.71 0.94
N LYS A 121 -31.67 18.39 -0.09
CA LYS A 121 -32.10 17.02 -0.36
C LYS A 121 -30.88 16.13 -0.62
N ASN A 122 -29.97 16.54 -1.50
CA ASN A 122 -28.76 15.80 -1.84
C ASN A 122 -27.90 15.55 -0.59
N ILE A 123 -27.64 16.59 0.21
CA ILE A 123 -26.91 16.46 1.49
C ILE A 123 -27.63 15.46 2.41
N SER A 124 -28.93 15.63 2.61
CA SER A 124 -29.71 14.82 3.56
C SER A 124 -29.73 13.34 3.16
N GLU A 125 -29.80 13.02 1.87
CA GLU A 125 -29.75 11.65 1.35
C GLU A 125 -28.41 10.99 1.64
N LYS A 126 -27.29 11.68 1.40
CA LYS A 126 -25.96 11.15 1.73
C LYS A 126 -25.72 11.00 3.24
N LEU A 127 -26.20 11.97 4.04
CA LEU A 127 -26.10 11.90 5.50
C LEU A 127 -26.93 10.77 6.12
N LYS A 128 -28.06 10.40 5.51
CA LYS A 128 -28.87 9.25 5.96
C LYS A 128 -28.11 7.94 5.81
N LEU A 129 -27.41 7.74 4.69
CA LEU A 129 -26.59 6.55 4.45
C LEU A 129 -25.44 6.43 5.46
N LEU A 130 -24.93 7.57 5.93
CA LEU A 130 -23.77 7.67 6.81
C LEU A 130 -24.15 8.05 8.26
N TYR A 131 -25.40 7.78 8.68
CA TYR A 131 -25.93 8.33 9.93
C TYR A 131 -25.06 8.02 11.16
N LYS A 132 -24.47 6.82 11.22
CA LYS A 132 -23.56 6.36 12.29
C LYS A 132 -22.28 7.19 12.39
N TRP A 133 -21.79 7.67 11.26
CA TRP A 133 -20.52 8.38 11.14
C TRP A 133 -20.70 9.87 10.86
N LYS A 134 -21.89 10.43 11.11
CA LYS A 134 -22.17 11.87 10.90
C LYS A 134 -21.14 12.78 11.54
N HIS A 135 -20.65 12.43 12.73
CA HIS A 135 -19.62 13.18 13.45
C HIS A 135 -18.26 13.23 12.73
N LEU A 136 -18.00 12.30 11.80
CA LEU A 136 -16.79 12.24 10.95
C LEU A 136 -16.97 12.95 9.61
N ILE A 137 -18.15 13.46 9.28
CA ILE A 137 -18.45 14.00 7.95
C ILE A 137 -18.02 15.48 7.83
N THR A 138 -17.40 15.82 6.72
CA THR A 138 -17.26 17.18 6.19
C THR A 138 -17.85 17.24 4.79
N VAL A 139 -18.75 18.19 4.57
CA VAL A 139 -19.38 18.39 3.26
C VAL A 139 -18.52 19.36 2.45
N ILE A 140 -18.08 18.91 1.29
CA ILE A 140 -17.37 19.74 0.31
C ILE A 140 -18.36 20.13 -0.79
N ILE A 141 -18.67 21.42 -0.89
CA ILE A 141 -19.53 21.98 -1.95
C ILE A 141 -18.65 22.41 -3.11
N THR A 142 -18.80 21.75 -4.26
CA THR A 142 -18.01 22.01 -5.46
C THR A 142 -18.78 22.87 -6.47
N HIS A 143 -18.09 23.42 -7.47
CA HIS A 143 -18.67 24.19 -8.58
C HIS A 143 -19.42 25.47 -8.18
N TRP A 144 -19.30 25.91 -6.94
CA TRP A 144 -19.97 27.11 -6.46
C TRP A 144 -19.45 28.39 -7.14
N ASP A 145 -18.24 28.34 -7.71
CA ASP A 145 -17.64 29.41 -8.51
C ASP A 145 -18.43 29.75 -9.78
N ARG A 146 -19.28 28.83 -10.27
CA ARG A 146 -20.18 29.12 -11.40
C ARG A 146 -21.22 30.19 -11.07
N ASP A 147 -21.56 30.31 -9.78
CA ASP A 147 -22.58 31.21 -9.25
C ASP A 147 -22.00 32.20 -8.22
N ASP A 148 -20.68 32.43 -8.19
CA ASP A 148 -20.02 33.29 -7.18
C ASP A 148 -20.32 34.79 -7.41
N THR A 149 -21.39 35.27 -6.79
CA THR A 149 -21.74 36.70 -6.67
C THR A 149 -21.80 37.13 -5.20
N PRO A 150 -21.59 38.43 -4.87
CA PRO A 150 -21.71 38.93 -3.49
C PRO A 150 -23.06 38.60 -2.82
N GLU A 151 -24.16 38.63 -3.59
CA GLU A 151 -25.50 38.25 -3.14
C GLU A 151 -25.58 36.76 -2.81
N ASN A 152 -24.99 35.92 -3.66
CA ASN A 152 -24.95 34.47 -3.46
C ASN A 152 -24.04 34.06 -2.29
N ARG A 153 -22.97 34.81 -2.00
CA ARG A 153 -22.12 34.59 -0.81
C ARG A 153 -22.88 34.70 0.51
N SER A 154 -23.77 35.67 0.61
CA SER A 154 -24.64 35.83 1.79
C SER A 154 -25.65 34.68 1.90
N LEU A 155 -26.17 34.22 0.77
CA LEU A 155 -27.04 33.05 0.67
C LEU A 155 -26.30 31.75 1.08
N TYR A 156 -24.99 31.65 0.90
CA TYR A 156 -24.19 30.49 1.31
C TYR A 156 -24.01 30.39 2.83
N GLU A 157 -23.72 31.51 3.50
CA GLU A 157 -23.69 31.53 4.97
C GLU A 157 -25.07 31.22 5.55
N GLU A 158 -26.14 31.76 4.94
CA GLU A 158 -27.52 31.44 5.33
C GLU A 158 -27.85 29.95 5.10
N THR A 159 -27.43 29.39 3.97
CA THR A 159 -27.58 27.97 3.62
C THR A 159 -26.87 27.09 4.63
N LYS A 160 -25.63 27.43 4.97
CA LYS A 160 -24.83 26.76 6.00
C LYS A 160 -25.50 26.84 7.37
N GLU A 161 -25.96 28.01 7.79
CA GLU A 161 -26.71 28.17 9.04
C GLU A 161 -27.98 27.32 9.07
N LYS A 162 -28.75 27.31 7.98
CA LYS A 162 -29.97 26.49 7.84
C LYS A 162 -29.66 25.00 7.93
N LEU A 163 -28.56 24.54 7.33
CA LEU A 163 -28.12 23.15 7.42
C LEU A 163 -27.64 22.79 8.83
N MET A 164 -26.83 23.66 9.46
CA MET A 164 -26.35 23.47 10.83
C MET A 164 -27.48 23.47 11.87
N LYS A 165 -28.51 24.30 11.70
CA LYS A 165 -29.70 24.31 12.56
C LYS A 165 -30.48 23.00 12.48
N LYS A 166 -30.52 22.36 11.31
CA LYS A 166 -31.23 21.08 11.10
C LYS A 166 -30.40 19.87 11.54
N ASP A 167 -29.08 19.92 11.39
CA ASP A 167 -28.19 18.82 11.76
C ASP A 167 -26.96 19.35 12.52
N PRO A 168 -27.04 19.47 13.85
CA PRO A 168 -25.96 20.02 14.69
C PRO A 168 -24.63 19.26 14.55
N SER A 169 -24.67 18.01 14.09
CA SER A 169 -23.50 17.18 13.82
C SER A 169 -22.58 17.74 12.71
N LEU A 170 -23.09 18.63 11.87
CA LEU A 170 -22.34 19.30 10.79
C LEU A 170 -21.76 20.66 11.19
N GLN A 171 -21.78 21.00 12.47
CA GLN A 171 -21.27 22.27 12.96
C GLN A 171 -19.76 22.40 12.63
N ASN A 172 -19.42 23.33 11.73
CA ASN A 172 -18.07 23.58 11.21
C ASN A 172 -17.51 22.51 10.26
N SER A 173 -18.40 21.81 9.55
CA SER A 173 -18.07 20.71 8.65
C SER A 173 -18.34 21.06 7.18
N PHE A 174 -18.00 22.27 6.74
CA PHE A 174 -18.21 22.72 5.36
C PHE A 174 -16.95 23.31 4.73
N ILE A 175 -16.69 22.91 3.48
CA ILE A 175 -15.66 23.46 2.60
C ILE A 175 -16.34 23.74 1.25
N PHE A 176 -16.29 24.97 0.78
CA PHE A 176 -16.77 25.38 -0.54
C PHE A 176 -15.55 25.58 -1.43
N VAL A 177 -15.47 24.84 -2.52
CA VAL A 177 -14.32 24.81 -3.41
C VAL A 177 -14.75 25.02 -4.86
N GLY A 178 -14.12 26.00 -5.50
CA GLY A 178 -14.30 26.31 -6.92
C GLY A 178 -13.17 25.75 -7.78
N LYS A 179 -13.32 25.90 -9.09
CA LYS A 179 -12.31 25.46 -10.07
C LYS A 179 -10.96 26.12 -9.81
N ASP A 180 -10.96 27.41 -9.52
CA ASP A 180 -9.74 28.22 -9.34
C ASP A 180 -9.30 28.39 -7.88
N SER A 181 -9.87 27.62 -6.95
CA SER A 181 -9.38 27.61 -5.56
C SER A 181 -7.91 27.22 -5.52
N ASP A 182 -7.14 27.95 -4.71
CA ASP A 182 -5.73 27.70 -4.47
C ASP A 182 -5.51 26.28 -3.89
N PRO A 183 -4.61 25.46 -4.47
CA PRO A 183 -4.35 24.10 -4.01
C PRO A 183 -3.79 24.02 -2.59
N GLU A 184 -2.90 24.93 -2.19
CA GLU A 184 -2.25 24.92 -0.88
C GLU A 184 -3.25 25.29 0.22
N GLU A 185 -4.11 26.29 -0.04
CA GLU A 185 -5.18 26.65 0.88
C GLU A 185 -6.24 25.55 1.02
N LEU A 186 -6.55 24.83 -0.08
CA LEU A 186 -7.44 23.67 -0.02
C LEU A 186 -6.84 22.54 0.80
N CYS A 187 -5.55 22.24 0.63
CA CYS A 187 -4.83 21.27 1.47
C CYS A 187 -4.89 21.66 2.95
N ASN A 188 -4.67 22.95 3.27
CA ASN A 188 -4.78 23.45 4.63
C ASN A 188 -6.20 23.30 5.19
N ALA A 189 -7.24 23.60 4.41
CA ALA A 189 -8.63 23.42 4.83
C ALA A 189 -8.95 21.94 5.14
N ILE A 190 -8.51 21.02 4.28
CA ILE A 190 -8.68 19.57 4.46
C ILE A 190 -7.91 19.09 5.69
N TYR A 191 -6.65 19.47 5.85
CA TYR A 191 -5.84 19.12 7.01
C TYR A 191 -6.49 19.59 8.32
N LYS A 192 -6.94 20.85 8.36
CA LYS A 192 -7.66 21.40 9.53
C LYS A 192 -8.94 20.64 9.84
N SER A 193 -9.66 20.13 8.83
CA SER A 193 -10.84 19.29 9.03
C SER A 193 -10.46 17.90 9.58
N LEU A 194 -9.41 17.29 9.03
CA LEU A 194 -8.87 15.99 9.50
C LEU A 194 -8.48 16.05 10.98
N CYS A 195 -7.81 17.12 11.40
CA CYS A 195 -7.37 17.31 12.77
C CYS A 195 -8.49 17.59 13.79
N GLN A 196 -9.76 17.58 13.40
CA GLN A 196 -10.87 17.76 14.34
C GLN A 196 -11.23 16.46 15.08
N ASN A 197 -10.83 15.30 14.55
CA ASN A 197 -11.13 13.99 15.12
C ASN A 197 -9.86 13.12 15.20
N LYS A 198 -9.84 12.20 16.16
CA LYS A 198 -8.86 11.11 16.16
C LYS A 198 -9.19 10.12 15.05
N ALA A 199 -8.19 9.38 14.58
CA ALA A 199 -8.43 8.32 13.62
C ALA A 199 -9.31 7.23 14.22
N VAL A 200 -10.36 6.84 13.51
CA VAL A 200 -11.32 5.81 13.89
C VAL A 200 -11.23 4.70 12.86
N GLN A 201 -11.03 3.47 13.34
CA GLN A 201 -11.31 2.29 12.54
C GLN A 201 -12.83 2.20 12.41
N LEU A 202 -13.35 2.43 11.21
CA LEU A 202 -14.77 2.19 10.98
C LEU A 202 -15.04 0.69 11.24
N ASP A 203 -16.18 0.36 11.82
CA ASP A 203 -16.66 -1.02 11.91
C ASP A 203 -18.01 -1.05 11.21
N ILE A 204 -18.08 -1.83 10.13
CA ILE A 204 -19.28 -1.97 9.32
C ILE A 204 -19.69 -3.43 9.39
N ASN A 205 -20.81 -3.70 10.06
CA ASN A 205 -21.45 -4.99 9.97
C ASN A 205 -21.94 -5.20 8.52
N LEU A 206 -21.39 -6.22 7.86
CA LEU A 206 -21.70 -6.61 6.49
C LEU A 206 -23.20 -6.82 6.22
N GLN A 207 -23.92 -7.43 7.16
CA GLN A 207 -25.37 -7.63 7.00
C GLN A 207 -26.15 -6.33 7.15
N GLU A 208 -25.78 -5.50 8.14
CA GLU A 208 -26.39 -4.18 8.30
C GLU A 208 -26.11 -3.29 7.09
N PHE A 209 -24.91 -3.40 6.53
CA PHE A 209 -24.53 -2.69 5.33
C PHE A 209 -25.33 -3.18 4.12
N ARG A 210 -25.41 -4.49 3.88
CA ARG A 210 -26.27 -5.04 2.82
C ARG A 210 -27.72 -4.56 2.96
N TYR A 211 -28.25 -4.49 4.18
CA TYR A 211 -29.58 -3.94 4.45
C TYR A 211 -29.67 -2.43 4.19
N THR A 212 -28.68 -1.65 4.63
CA THR A 212 -28.65 -0.19 4.46
C THR A 212 -28.54 0.22 2.98
N PHE A 213 -27.94 -0.64 2.15
CA PHE A 213 -27.66 -0.39 0.75
C PHE A 213 -28.50 -1.26 -0.21
N ASP A 214 -29.50 -1.99 0.29
CA ASP A 214 -30.42 -2.85 -0.49
C ASP A 214 -29.71 -3.92 -1.37
N LEU A 215 -28.56 -4.45 -0.90
CA LEU A 215 -27.73 -5.43 -1.63
C LEU A 215 -28.12 -6.87 -1.27
N PHE A 216 -29.18 -7.40 -1.89
CA PHE A 216 -29.70 -8.75 -1.64
C PHE A 216 -29.71 -9.62 -2.90
N GLU A 217 -28.55 -10.12 -3.31
CA GLU A 217 -28.51 -11.26 -4.24
C GLU A 217 -27.66 -12.41 -3.69
N ASN A 218 -28.07 -13.64 -4.03
CA ASN A 218 -27.57 -14.93 -3.51
C ASN A 218 -26.17 -15.28 -4.04
N PHE A 219 -25.16 -14.46 -3.74
CA PHE A 219 -23.77 -14.67 -4.18
C PHE A 219 -22.82 -15.19 -3.07
N ASP A 220 -23.32 -15.41 -1.85
CA ASP A 220 -22.51 -15.88 -0.72
C ASP A 220 -21.82 -17.22 -1.00
N GLN A 221 -22.40 -18.07 -1.86
CA GLN A 221 -21.82 -19.35 -2.22
C GLN A 221 -20.46 -19.21 -2.90
N TYR A 222 -20.27 -18.19 -3.75
CA TYR A 222 -19.01 -17.96 -4.45
C TYR A 222 -17.91 -17.47 -3.50
N ILE A 223 -18.28 -16.57 -2.58
CA ILE A 223 -17.35 -16.10 -1.54
C ILE A 223 -16.92 -17.30 -0.67
N ILE A 224 -17.87 -18.13 -0.25
CA ILE A 224 -17.59 -19.33 0.56
C ILE A 224 -16.66 -20.28 -0.18
N GLU A 225 -16.88 -20.51 -1.48
CA GLU A 225 -16.00 -21.34 -2.32
C GLU A 225 -14.54 -20.83 -2.29
N TYR A 226 -14.32 -19.53 -2.53
CA TYR A 226 -12.98 -18.96 -2.60
C TYR A 226 -12.31 -18.80 -1.24
N LYS A 227 -13.08 -18.52 -0.18
CA LYS A 227 -12.60 -18.62 1.21
C LYS A 227 -12.10 -20.04 1.50
N ASN A 228 -12.87 -21.06 1.11
CA ASN A 228 -12.48 -22.45 1.29
C ASN A 228 -11.24 -22.85 0.47
N TYR A 229 -11.06 -22.32 -0.74
CA TYR A 229 -9.82 -22.55 -1.50
C TYR A 229 -8.61 -21.98 -0.78
N PHE A 230 -8.68 -20.72 -0.34
CA PHE A 230 -7.55 -20.09 0.34
C PHE A 230 -7.26 -20.73 1.71
N ASP A 231 -8.30 -21.16 2.42
CA ASP A 231 -8.17 -21.95 3.65
C ASP A 231 -7.44 -23.27 3.41
N LYS A 232 -7.76 -23.99 2.32
CA LYS A 232 -7.07 -25.23 1.97
C LYS A 232 -5.59 -24.96 1.66
N VAL A 233 -5.31 -23.92 0.88
CA VAL A 233 -3.93 -23.52 0.54
C VAL A 233 -3.13 -23.16 1.77
N SER A 234 -3.64 -22.27 2.62
CA SER A 234 -2.95 -21.81 3.83
C SER A 234 -2.70 -22.95 4.82
N LYS A 235 -3.70 -23.81 5.08
CA LYS A 235 -3.55 -25.01 5.92
C LYS A 235 -2.51 -25.98 5.35
N TYR A 236 -2.51 -26.17 4.02
CA TYR A 236 -1.51 -27.00 3.35
C TYR A 236 -0.10 -26.42 3.52
N MET A 237 0.11 -25.14 3.25
CA MET A 237 1.40 -24.48 3.42
C MET A 237 1.90 -24.56 4.88
N LEU A 238 1.04 -24.22 5.85
CA LEU A 238 1.39 -24.31 7.27
C LEU A 238 1.81 -25.73 7.67
N LYS A 239 1.13 -26.76 7.16
CA LYS A 239 1.48 -28.16 7.40
C LYS A 239 2.84 -28.51 6.79
N GLU A 240 3.08 -28.15 5.53
CA GLU A 240 4.34 -28.43 4.85
C GLU A 240 5.52 -27.75 5.57
N MET A 241 5.35 -26.53 6.07
CA MET A 241 6.37 -25.80 6.83
C MET A 241 6.83 -26.51 8.10
N LEU A 242 5.96 -27.31 8.73
CA LEU A 242 6.29 -28.08 9.93
C LEU A 242 7.04 -29.38 9.62
N ILE A 243 6.76 -30.01 8.47
CA ILE A 243 7.34 -31.31 8.11
C ILE A 243 8.59 -31.18 7.23
N TYR A 244 8.78 -30.04 6.55
CA TYR A 244 9.90 -29.83 5.66
C TYR A 244 11.21 -29.73 6.44
N SER A 245 12.11 -30.67 6.19
CA SER A 245 13.35 -30.88 6.97
C SER A 245 14.61 -30.98 6.10
N ASP A 246 14.51 -30.70 4.80
CA ASP A 246 15.67 -30.70 3.91
C ASP A 246 16.66 -29.57 4.25
N SER A 247 17.89 -29.70 3.75
CA SER A 247 18.95 -28.66 3.84
C SER A 247 18.55 -27.28 3.29
N ASP A 248 17.47 -27.21 2.49
CA ASP A 248 16.95 -25.97 1.91
C ASP A 248 15.74 -25.41 2.69
N LYS A 249 15.54 -25.82 3.95
CA LYS A 249 14.40 -25.43 4.78
C LYS A 249 14.15 -23.92 4.80
N ASP A 250 15.17 -23.09 5.01
CA ASP A 250 14.97 -21.64 5.09
C ASP A 250 14.58 -21.03 3.74
N GLU A 251 15.08 -21.57 2.61
CA GLU A 251 14.66 -21.14 1.27
C GLU A 251 13.20 -21.52 1.00
N PHE A 252 12.79 -22.70 1.46
CA PHE A 252 11.40 -23.14 1.38
C PHE A 252 10.48 -22.23 2.22
N LEU A 253 10.87 -21.91 3.46
CA LEU A 253 10.12 -21.00 4.33
C LEU A 253 10.04 -19.59 3.73
N HIS A 254 11.11 -19.12 3.07
CA HIS A 254 11.11 -17.83 2.37
C HIS A 254 10.13 -17.84 1.19
N ALA A 255 10.15 -18.91 0.40
CA ALA A 255 9.16 -19.10 -0.66
C ALA A 255 7.73 -19.10 -0.11
N CYS A 256 7.47 -19.73 1.04
CA CYS A 256 6.15 -19.64 1.69
C CYS A 256 5.76 -18.20 2.06
N ASN A 257 6.69 -17.40 2.58
CA ASN A 257 6.46 -16.01 2.99
C ASN A 257 6.10 -15.10 1.80
N VAL A 258 6.80 -15.28 0.67
CA VAL A 258 6.59 -14.49 -0.55
C VAL A 258 5.35 -14.98 -1.31
N LEU A 259 5.23 -16.28 -1.53
CA LEU A 259 4.21 -16.84 -2.42
C LEU A 259 2.80 -16.75 -1.85
N ILE A 260 2.60 -16.80 -0.53
CA ILE A 260 1.24 -16.76 0.04
C ILE A 260 0.47 -15.49 -0.35
N ALA A 261 1.14 -14.33 -0.39
CA ALA A 261 0.52 -13.07 -0.81
C ALA A 261 0.22 -13.07 -2.32
N LYS A 262 1.15 -13.61 -3.13
CA LYS A 262 0.94 -13.76 -4.56
C LYS A 262 -0.24 -14.68 -4.87
N ILE A 263 -0.35 -15.80 -4.17
CA ILE A 263 -1.45 -16.76 -4.34
C ILE A 263 -2.78 -16.14 -3.94
N ALA A 264 -2.81 -15.33 -2.88
CA ALA A 264 -4.01 -14.60 -2.49
C ALA A 264 -4.51 -13.70 -3.63
N GLU A 265 -3.61 -12.95 -4.29
CA GLU A 265 -3.96 -12.12 -5.45
C GLU A 265 -4.36 -12.98 -6.66
N GLU A 266 -3.65 -14.07 -6.97
CA GLU A 266 -4.02 -14.98 -8.06
C GLU A 266 -5.42 -15.60 -7.87
N ILE A 267 -5.81 -15.92 -6.63
CA ILE A 267 -7.15 -16.43 -6.30
C ILE A 267 -8.21 -15.33 -6.46
N LEU A 268 -7.89 -14.09 -6.09
CA LEU A 268 -8.78 -12.94 -6.32
C LEU A 268 -8.96 -12.66 -7.82
N GLU A 269 -7.89 -12.71 -8.60
CA GLU A 269 -7.95 -12.57 -10.07
C GLU A 269 -8.79 -13.71 -10.70
N ASP A 270 -8.64 -14.95 -10.21
CA ASP A 270 -9.43 -16.09 -10.68
C ASP A 270 -10.93 -15.90 -10.39
N PHE A 271 -11.27 -15.35 -9.21
CA PHE A 271 -12.64 -14.96 -8.86
C PHE A 271 -13.19 -13.90 -9.83
N GLU A 272 -12.43 -12.84 -10.09
CA GLU A 272 -12.85 -11.76 -10.99
C GLU A 272 -13.03 -12.26 -12.43
N ASN A 273 -12.12 -13.09 -12.92
CA ASN A 273 -12.21 -13.64 -14.27
C ASN A 273 -13.42 -14.57 -14.43
N LYS A 274 -13.77 -15.32 -13.39
CA LYS A 274 -14.85 -16.30 -13.43
C LYS A 274 -16.23 -15.67 -13.26
N TYR A 275 -16.39 -14.73 -12.33
CA TYR A 275 -17.71 -14.18 -11.97
C TYR A 275 -17.88 -12.69 -12.25
N GLY A 276 -16.81 -11.95 -12.55
CA GLY A 276 -16.86 -10.51 -12.71
C GLY A 276 -17.75 -10.03 -13.86
N LYS A 277 -18.05 -10.89 -14.85
CA LYS A 277 -18.97 -10.58 -15.95
C LYS A 277 -20.44 -10.87 -15.62
N ASP A 278 -20.68 -11.80 -14.69
CA ASP A 278 -22.02 -12.26 -14.30
C ASP A 278 -22.56 -11.48 -13.09
N MET A 279 -21.71 -10.65 -12.48
CA MET A 279 -22.04 -9.79 -11.36
C MET A 279 -22.16 -8.34 -11.83
N ILE A 280 -23.09 -7.59 -11.24
CA ILE A 280 -23.07 -6.13 -11.30
C ILE A 280 -21.70 -5.68 -10.77
N GLU A 281 -21.09 -4.65 -11.38
CA GLU A 281 -19.71 -4.21 -11.09
C GLU A 281 -19.46 -4.03 -9.57
N VAL A 282 -20.51 -3.58 -8.90
CA VAL A 282 -20.66 -3.43 -7.46
C VAL A 282 -20.46 -4.73 -6.70
N ASP A 283 -21.24 -5.76 -7.02
CA ASP A 283 -21.26 -7.01 -6.27
C ASP A 283 -19.93 -7.72 -6.46
N SER A 284 -19.41 -7.68 -7.68
CA SER A 284 -18.05 -8.13 -8.00
C SER A 284 -17.01 -7.44 -7.10
N PHE A 285 -17.09 -6.12 -6.94
CA PHE A 285 -16.16 -5.39 -6.08
C PHE A 285 -16.39 -5.67 -4.59
N MET A 286 -17.63 -5.78 -4.13
CA MET A 286 -17.96 -6.12 -2.74
C MET A 286 -17.43 -7.49 -2.33
N HIS A 287 -17.57 -8.49 -3.21
CA HIS A 287 -17.06 -9.83 -2.99
C HIS A 287 -15.53 -9.86 -3.04
N TYR A 288 -14.91 -9.14 -3.98
CA TYR A 288 -13.46 -8.96 -4.03
C TYR A 288 -12.92 -8.40 -2.71
N LEU A 289 -13.51 -7.30 -2.21
CA LEU A 289 -13.09 -6.69 -0.94
C LEU A 289 -13.31 -7.63 0.25
N GLU A 290 -14.41 -8.38 0.27
CA GLU A 290 -14.67 -9.35 1.31
C GLU A 290 -13.60 -10.46 1.34
N LEU A 291 -13.30 -11.05 0.19
CA LEU A 291 -12.25 -12.05 0.06
C LEU A 291 -10.89 -11.48 0.47
N LYS A 292 -10.54 -10.28 0.00
CA LYS A 292 -9.27 -9.61 0.35
C LYS A 292 -9.15 -9.36 1.86
N SER A 293 -10.19 -8.84 2.49
CA SER A 293 -10.23 -8.63 3.94
C SER A 293 -10.08 -9.94 4.73
N TYR A 294 -10.59 -11.04 4.19
CA TYR A 294 -10.46 -12.37 4.79
C TYR A 294 -9.05 -12.96 4.59
N PHE A 295 -8.43 -12.72 3.44
CA PHE A 295 -7.10 -13.26 3.09
C PHE A 295 -5.98 -12.57 3.87
N ILE A 296 -6.04 -11.25 4.10
CA ILE A 296 -4.96 -10.49 4.76
C ILE A 296 -4.53 -11.09 6.10
N PRO A 297 -5.43 -11.37 7.07
CA PRO A 297 -5.03 -11.97 8.35
C PRO A 297 -4.36 -13.34 8.20
N ILE A 298 -4.81 -14.15 7.24
CA ILE A 298 -4.28 -15.49 6.97
C ILE A 298 -2.89 -15.39 6.32
N VAL A 299 -2.70 -14.47 5.38
CA VAL A 299 -1.38 -14.14 4.80
C VAL A 299 -0.39 -13.80 5.91
N GLU A 300 -0.76 -12.88 6.81
CA GLU A 300 0.09 -12.47 7.92
C GLU A 300 0.36 -13.62 8.91
N GLN A 301 -0.62 -14.51 9.13
CA GLN A 301 -0.41 -15.72 9.93
C GLN A 301 0.64 -16.65 9.31
N VAL A 302 0.55 -16.93 8.01
CA VAL A 302 1.52 -17.78 7.29
C VAL A 302 2.90 -17.15 7.28
N ARG A 303 3.00 -15.85 7.03
CA ARG A 303 4.28 -15.10 7.06
C ARG A 303 4.94 -15.13 8.43
N LYS A 304 4.13 -14.94 9.48
CA LYS A 304 4.61 -15.03 10.87
C LYS A 304 5.10 -16.44 11.18
N ALA A 305 4.36 -17.47 10.79
CA ALA A 305 4.77 -18.87 10.98
C ALA A 305 6.06 -19.19 10.21
N ALA A 306 6.23 -18.68 8.98
CA ALA A 306 7.45 -18.85 8.20
C ALA A 306 8.65 -18.24 8.92
N SER A 307 8.51 -16.97 9.31
CA SER A 307 9.56 -16.19 9.95
C SER A 307 9.97 -16.79 11.31
N GLN A 308 9.03 -17.38 12.05
CA GLN A 308 9.32 -18.04 13.33
C GLN A 308 10.05 -19.38 13.19
N ASN A 309 9.89 -20.06 12.05
CA ASN A 309 10.50 -21.37 11.80
C ASN A 309 11.83 -21.30 11.03
N MET A 310 12.22 -20.10 10.58
CA MET A 310 13.49 -19.85 9.92
C MET A 310 14.65 -19.85 10.92
N SER A 311 15.84 -20.24 10.48
CA SER A 311 17.07 -20.20 11.30
C SER A 311 17.58 -18.78 11.56
N TYR A 312 17.07 -17.78 10.84
CA TYR A 312 17.45 -16.38 10.95
C TYR A 312 16.22 -15.46 11.00
N SER A 313 16.39 -14.26 11.54
CA SER A 313 15.35 -13.25 11.57
C SER A 313 15.48 -12.31 10.37
N LEU A 314 14.42 -12.23 9.56
CA LEU A 314 14.27 -11.27 8.47
C LEU A 314 14.28 -9.80 8.93
N LEU A 315 14.15 -9.54 10.24
CA LEU A 315 14.06 -8.20 10.84
C LEU A 315 15.28 -7.84 11.71
N ASN A 316 16.26 -8.74 11.87
CA ASN A 316 17.42 -8.49 12.73
C ASN A 316 18.55 -7.81 11.93
N PRO A 317 18.98 -6.57 12.28
CA PRO A 317 20.02 -5.81 11.58
C PRO A 317 21.45 -6.39 11.68
N GLN A 318 21.66 -7.41 12.51
CA GLN A 318 22.94 -8.13 12.66
C GLN A 318 23.02 -9.38 11.76
N ALA A 319 21.92 -9.76 11.10
CA ALA A 319 21.89 -10.92 10.19
C ALA A 319 22.64 -10.63 8.87
N PRO A 320 23.18 -11.64 8.17
CA PRO A 320 23.86 -11.49 6.88
C PRO A 320 23.00 -10.85 5.76
N GLN A 321 21.70 -10.69 5.95
CA GLN A 321 20.87 -9.94 4.98
C GLN A 321 21.00 -8.40 5.15
N ASN A 322 21.71 -7.93 6.18
CA ASN A 322 22.10 -6.51 6.37
C ASN A 322 23.46 -6.16 5.78
N LEU A 323 23.97 -7.01 4.88
CA LEU A 323 25.20 -6.77 4.12
C LEU A 323 25.05 -5.60 3.11
N LEU A 324 23.86 -5.01 3.00
CA LEU A 324 23.59 -3.79 2.25
C LEU A 324 23.84 -2.54 3.10
N LYS A 325 24.83 -1.72 2.74
CA LYS A 325 25.15 -0.45 3.42
C LYS A 325 25.27 0.71 2.44
N GLN A 326 25.02 1.93 2.91
CA GLN A 326 25.15 3.13 2.09
C GLN A 326 26.53 3.77 2.30
N CYS A 327 27.19 4.18 1.21
CA CYS A 327 28.43 4.94 1.31
C CYS A 327 28.15 6.33 1.88
N PRO A 328 28.79 6.74 2.98
CA PRO A 328 28.54 8.04 3.62
C PRO A 328 29.03 9.23 2.78
N ASN A 329 29.87 8.96 1.77
CA ASN A 329 30.50 10.00 0.97
C ASN A 329 29.77 10.31 -0.35
N CYS A 330 29.07 9.34 -0.93
CA CYS A 330 28.41 9.49 -2.23
C CYS A 330 26.99 8.92 -2.29
N GLY A 331 26.49 8.36 -1.19
CA GLY A 331 25.13 7.83 -1.10
C GLY A 331 24.89 6.53 -1.88
N GLN A 332 25.89 5.96 -2.55
CA GLN A 332 25.73 4.69 -3.28
C GLN A 332 25.55 3.51 -2.32
N ILE A 333 24.66 2.59 -2.70
CA ILE A 333 24.34 1.39 -1.92
C ILE A 333 25.27 0.26 -2.35
N TRP A 334 25.88 -0.39 -1.36
CA TRP A 334 26.86 -1.45 -1.55
C TRP A 334 26.42 -2.71 -0.84
N LEU A 335 26.55 -3.83 -1.53
CA LEU A 335 26.48 -5.16 -0.95
C LEU A 335 27.88 -5.65 -0.59
N LYS A 336 28.10 -6.04 0.67
CA LYS A 336 29.35 -6.69 1.08
C LYS A 336 29.36 -8.14 0.62
N VAL A 337 29.94 -8.38 -0.56
CA VAL A 337 30.06 -9.72 -1.16
C VAL A 337 31.28 -10.49 -0.64
N ALA A 338 32.40 -9.81 -0.38
CA ALA A 338 33.65 -10.34 0.18
C ALA A 338 34.59 -9.20 0.64
N GLY A 339 35.63 -9.51 1.43
CA GLY A 339 36.74 -8.58 1.73
C GLY A 339 36.80 -8.02 3.17
N CYS A 340 37.83 -7.23 3.45
CA CYS A 340 38.08 -6.62 4.76
C CYS A 340 37.10 -5.46 5.06
N ASP A 341 36.92 -5.15 6.34
CA ASP A 341 36.01 -4.09 6.78
C ASP A 341 36.46 -2.69 6.34
N ASN A 342 37.74 -2.50 6.05
CA ASN A 342 38.28 -1.26 5.51
C ASN A 342 38.50 -1.41 4.00
N THR A 343 37.65 -0.80 3.19
CA THR A 343 37.76 -0.78 1.72
C THR A 343 37.62 0.64 1.17
N THR A 344 37.54 0.80 -0.14
CA THR A 344 37.18 2.06 -0.81
C THR A 344 35.90 1.89 -1.61
N CYS A 345 35.08 2.95 -1.66
CA CYS A 345 33.84 2.95 -2.42
C CYS A 345 34.11 2.74 -3.92
N GLY A 346 33.58 1.66 -4.50
CA GLY A 346 33.78 1.30 -5.90
C GLY A 346 34.90 0.30 -6.18
N ASN A 347 35.56 -0.20 -5.13
CA ASN A 347 36.52 -1.29 -5.24
C ASN A 347 35.79 -2.62 -5.50
N ARG A 348 36.06 -3.26 -6.65
CA ARG A 348 35.47 -4.55 -7.05
C ARG A 348 36.53 -5.65 -6.91
N GLN A 349 36.33 -6.61 -6.01
CA GLN A 349 37.29 -7.70 -5.82
C GLN A 349 37.04 -8.93 -6.73
N LEU A 350 35.86 -9.12 -7.32
CA LEU A 350 35.50 -10.28 -8.16
C LEU A 350 34.57 -9.87 -9.34
N GLU A 351 34.53 -10.69 -10.40
CA GLU A 351 34.03 -10.48 -11.78
C GLU A 351 32.62 -9.85 -12.01
N LYS A 352 32.29 -9.59 -13.30
CA LYS A 352 31.14 -8.86 -13.89
C LYS A 352 29.80 -8.89 -13.11
N ASP A 353 29.07 -7.77 -13.19
CA ASP A 353 27.69 -7.61 -12.69
C ASP A 353 26.76 -8.71 -13.23
N TYR A 354 26.29 -9.58 -12.33
CA TYR A 354 25.41 -10.73 -12.60
C TYR A 354 23.98 -10.37 -13.11
N TYR A 355 23.70 -9.08 -13.36
CA TYR A 355 22.35 -8.54 -13.47
C TYR A 355 21.82 -8.34 -14.90
N SER A 356 22.54 -8.76 -15.94
CA SER A 356 22.17 -8.43 -17.33
C SER A 356 21.23 -9.44 -18.04
N GLY A 357 20.62 -10.42 -17.36
CA GLY A 357 19.72 -11.37 -18.02
C GLY A 357 18.74 -12.07 -17.08
N GLY A 358 17.45 -11.74 -17.19
CA GLY A 358 16.39 -12.19 -16.30
C GLY A 358 16.15 -13.71 -16.27
N LYS A 359 16.50 -14.34 -15.15
CA LYS A 359 15.97 -15.65 -14.73
C LYS A 359 15.44 -15.55 -13.30
N SER A 360 14.28 -16.16 -13.08
CA SER A 360 13.62 -16.29 -11.76
C SER A 360 14.56 -16.97 -10.76
N PHE A 361 14.87 -16.29 -9.66
CA PHE A 361 15.80 -16.74 -8.62
C PHE A 361 15.16 -17.68 -7.57
N MET A 362 13.83 -17.86 -7.57
CA MET A 362 13.17 -18.71 -6.57
C MET A 362 13.35 -20.20 -6.88
N LYS A 363 14.09 -20.89 -6.00
CA LYS A 363 14.30 -22.34 -6.04
C LYS A 363 13.03 -23.15 -5.84
N PHE A 364 12.01 -22.58 -5.21
CA PHE A 364 10.72 -23.20 -5.00
C PHE A 364 9.62 -22.42 -5.72
N THR A 365 8.76 -23.16 -6.41
CA THR A 365 7.50 -22.65 -6.93
C THR A 365 6.36 -23.47 -6.39
N PHE A 366 5.20 -22.85 -6.19
CA PHE A 366 4.02 -23.52 -5.67
C PHE A 366 2.87 -23.41 -6.67
N ASP A 367 2.28 -24.54 -7.01
CA ASP A 367 1.04 -24.63 -7.76
C ASP A 367 -0.11 -24.78 -6.75
N TRP A 368 -0.79 -23.68 -6.46
CA TRP A 368 -1.86 -23.65 -5.46
C TRP A 368 -3.13 -24.39 -5.91
N ARG A 369 -3.34 -24.57 -7.21
CA ARG A 369 -4.51 -25.29 -7.74
C ARG A 369 -4.41 -26.79 -7.45
N ASN A 370 -3.18 -27.32 -7.51
CA ASN A 370 -2.89 -28.73 -7.28
C ASN A 370 -2.23 -28.99 -5.91
N LEU A 371 -2.00 -27.95 -5.10
CA LEU A 371 -1.28 -28.00 -3.83
C LEU A 371 0.06 -28.71 -3.96
N LEU A 372 0.86 -28.30 -4.95
CA LEU A 372 2.11 -28.99 -5.30
C LEU A 372 3.31 -28.04 -5.33
N TRP A 373 4.31 -28.37 -4.51
CA TRP A 373 5.61 -27.73 -4.54
C TRP A 373 6.49 -28.31 -5.65
N LYS A 374 7.16 -27.45 -6.41
CA LYS A 374 8.19 -27.83 -7.38
C LYS A 374 9.51 -27.14 -7.01
N LYS A 375 10.55 -27.96 -6.82
CA LYS A 375 11.92 -27.51 -6.65
C LYS A 375 12.56 -27.33 -8.03
N GLN A 376 12.91 -26.11 -8.38
CA GLN A 376 13.60 -25.81 -9.62
C GLN A 376 15.07 -26.27 -9.51
N GLN A 377 15.53 -27.08 -10.46
CA GLN A 377 16.95 -27.40 -10.58
C GLN A 377 17.67 -26.17 -11.15
N GLN A 378 18.52 -25.52 -10.36
CA GLN A 378 19.46 -24.53 -10.89
C GLN A 378 20.37 -25.26 -11.88
N LYS A 379 20.31 -24.91 -13.17
CA LYS A 379 21.36 -25.31 -14.12
C LYS A 379 22.62 -24.56 -13.73
N GLU A 380 23.66 -25.27 -13.30
CA GLU A 380 25.01 -24.72 -13.17
C GLU A 380 25.40 -24.13 -14.53
N VAL A 381 25.54 -22.81 -14.59
CA VAL A 381 26.12 -22.14 -15.76
C VAL A 381 27.63 -22.16 -15.54
N GLU A 382 28.35 -22.95 -16.34
CA GLU A 382 29.81 -22.91 -16.39
C GLU A 382 30.28 -21.52 -16.86
N ASN A 383 30.70 -20.68 -15.90
CA ASN A 383 31.27 -19.37 -16.21
C ASN A 383 32.74 -19.51 -16.64
N LYS A 384 32.99 -19.49 -17.96
CA LYS A 384 34.32 -19.17 -18.54
C LYS A 384 34.25 -17.78 -19.17
N GLY A 385 34.65 -16.75 -18.43
CA GLY A 385 34.77 -15.39 -18.96
C GLY A 385 36.01 -14.69 -18.45
N THR A 386 36.98 -14.41 -19.34
CA THR A 386 38.20 -13.64 -19.05
C THR A 386 37.89 -12.16 -18.78
N TYR A 387 38.47 -11.60 -17.71
CA TYR A 387 38.28 -10.21 -17.25
C TYR A 387 39.24 -9.23 -17.92
N ASN A 388 38.73 -8.06 -18.35
CA ASN A 388 39.51 -6.90 -18.83
C ASN A 388 39.49 -5.78 -17.77
N SER A 389 40.66 -5.35 -17.30
CA SER A 389 40.90 -4.49 -16.12
C SER A 389 40.63 -2.99 -16.28
N ASN A 390 39.98 -2.54 -17.36
CA ASN A 390 39.88 -1.10 -17.70
C ASN A 390 38.52 -0.44 -17.43
N VAL A 391 37.62 -1.06 -16.67
CA VAL A 391 36.32 -0.45 -16.33
C VAL A 391 36.44 0.34 -15.02
N LYS A 392 36.29 1.67 -15.07
CA LYS A 392 36.12 2.51 -13.86
C LYS A 392 34.91 1.99 -13.09
N GLY A 393 35.15 1.42 -11.90
CA GLY A 393 34.07 0.98 -11.01
C GLY A 393 33.15 2.14 -10.64
N LEU A 394 31.84 1.88 -10.54
CA LEU A 394 30.88 2.80 -9.92
C LEU A 394 31.34 3.08 -8.48
N GLY A 395 31.47 4.33 -8.05
CA GLY A 395 31.89 4.67 -6.69
C GLY A 395 32.72 5.94 -6.59
N CYS A 396 32.85 6.50 -5.38
CA CYS A 396 33.59 7.74 -5.15
C CYS A 396 35.08 7.54 -4.80
N GLY A 397 35.56 6.31 -4.67
CA GLY A 397 36.95 5.98 -4.34
C GLY A 397 37.39 6.30 -2.91
N LYS A 398 36.56 6.99 -2.11
CA LYS A 398 36.90 7.33 -0.72
C LYS A 398 36.86 6.10 0.20
N PRO A 399 37.60 6.12 1.33
CA PRO A 399 37.56 5.05 2.32
C PRO A 399 36.14 4.77 2.81
N LEU A 400 35.82 3.49 2.92
CA LEU A 400 34.58 2.97 3.44
C LEU A 400 34.93 1.95 4.52
N ASN A 401 34.55 2.24 5.76
CA ASN A 401 34.58 1.26 6.83
C ASN A 401 33.19 0.63 6.95
N TRP A 402 33.11 -0.68 6.67
CA TRP A 402 31.86 -1.43 6.68
C TRP A 402 31.21 -1.49 8.05
N LEU A 403 31.96 -1.47 9.16
CA LEU A 403 31.38 -1.52 10.50
C LEU A 403 30.65 -0.22 10.83
N THR A 404 31.20 0.92 10.44
CA THR A 404 30.69 2.25 10.79
C THR A 404 29.85 2.90 9.69
N ALA A 405 29.76 2.29 8.50
CA ALA A 405 28.94 2.81 7.41
C ALA A 405 27.45 2.81 7.79
N PRO A 406 26.70 3.86 7.45
CA PRO A 406 25.29 3.98 7.80
C PRO A 406 24.47 2.85 7.15
N PRO A 407 23.55 2.23 7.92
CA PRO A 407 22.60 1.28 7.37
C PRO A 407 21.64 2.00 6.41
N ILE A 408 21.02 1.23 5.54
CA ILE A 408 20.04 1.76 4.60
C ILE A 408 18.73 2.05 5.34
N GLY A 409 18.10 3.18 5.02
CA GLY A 409 16.79 3.55 5.58
C GLY A 409 15.67 2.60 5.16
N ILE A 410 14.64 2.47 5.99
CA ILE A 410 13.52 1.53 5.82
C ILE A 410 12.77 1.75 4.49
N GLU A 411 12.66 2.99 4.02
CA GLU A 411 12.02 3.31 2.73
C GLU A 411 12.83 2.81 1.53
N THR A 412 14.16 2.97 1.59
CA THR A 412 15.06 2.47 0.55
C THR A 412 15.14 0.95 0.57
N LEU A 413 15.08 0.32 1.74
CA LEU A 413 14.94 -1.14 1.88
C LEU A 413 13.62 -1.64 1.28
N LYS A 414 12.51 -0.93 1.48
CA LYS A 414 11.23 -1.25 0.81
C LYS A 414 11.35 -1.14 -0.71
N MET A 415 11.94 -0.08 -1.24
CA MET A 415 12.20 0.04 -2.69
C MET A 415 13.10 -1.10 -3.22
N LEU A 416 14.16 -1.47 -2.49
CA LEU A 416 15.04 -2.58 -2.90
C LEU A 416 14.34 -3.95 -2.83
N ASN A 417 13.47 -4.16 -1.83
CA ASN A 417 12.62 -5.34 -1.71
C ASN A 417 11.60 -5.44 -2.85
N GLU A 418 10.98 -4.32 -3.22
CA GLU A 418 10.06 -4.23 -4.36
C GLU A 418 10.76 -4.52 -5.70
N THR A 419 12.09 -4.35 -5.78
CA THR A 419 12.91 -4.67 -6.96
C THR A 419 13.47 -6.10 -6.99
N GLY A 420 13.25 -6.94 -5.96
CA GLY A 420 13.67 -8.34 -5.94
C GLY A 420 15.15 -8.60 -5.57
N ILE A 421 15.87 -7.61 -5.05
CA ILE A 421 17.31 -7.73 -4.70
C ILE A 421 17.55 -8.67 -3.50
N SER A 422 16.56 -8.84 -2.64
CA SER A 422 16.65 -9.70 -1.44
C SER A 422 16.77 -11.19 -1.76
N ASP A 423 16.34 -11.62 -2.95
CA ASP A 423 16.49 -12.99 -3.43
C ASP A 423 17.95 -13.33 -3.79
N ILE A 424 18.79 -12.31 -4.01
CA ILE A 424 20.21 -12.45 -4.43
C ILE A 424 21.15 -12.57 -3.22
N LEU A 425 20.76 -11.96 -2.09
CA LEU A 425 21.48 -12.02 -0.82
C LEU A 425 21.47 -13.43 -0.22
N ALA A 426 20.38 -14.18 -0.42
CA ALA A 426 20.23 -15.54 0.05
C ALA A 426 21.23 -16.50 -0.63
N ASP A 427 21.40 -16.39 -1.96
CA ASP A 427 22.27 -17.27 -2.74
C ASP A 427 23.77 -17.03 -2.46
N GLN A 428 24.20 -15.77 -2.27
CA GLN A 428 25.60 -15.47 -1.96
C GLN A 428 26.02 -15.90 -0.55
N SER A 429 25.08 -15.92 0.41
CA SER A 429 25.36 -16.40 1.77
C SER A 429 25.75 -17.88 1.81
N LYS A 430 25.12 -18.71 0.97
CA LYS A 430 25.43 -20.15 0.82
C LYS A 430 26.74 -20.40 0.07
N GLU A 431 27.05 -19.60 -0.94
CA GLU A 431 28.33 -19.68 -1.67
C GLU A 431 29.51 -19.25 -0.79
N PHE A 432 29.30 -18.26 0.08
CA PHE A 432 30.30 -17.79 1.04
C PHE A 432 30.58 -18.82 2.14
N GLN A 433 29.56 -19.50 2.65
CA GLN A 433 29.71 -20.61 3.60
C GLN A 433 30.49 -21.78 2.97
N LYS A 434 30.16 -22.19 1.73
CA LYS A 434 30.90 -23.24 1.01
C LYS A 434 32.37 -22.88 0.73
N LYS A 435 32.67 -21.62 0.37
CA LYS A 435 34.05 -21.15 0.15
C LYS A 435 34.84 -21.04 1.46
N SER A 436 34.20 -20.62 2.55
CA SER A 436 34.79 -20.61 3.91
C SER A 436 35.13 -22.03 4.39
N GLU A 437 34.24 -23.00 4.18
CA GLU A 437 34.47 -24.39 4.52
C GLU A 437 35.59 -25.02 3.68
N SER A 438 35.63 -24.76 2.36
CA SER A 438 36.70 -25.28 1.50
C SER A 438 38.06 -24.62 1.79
N PHE A 439 38.07 -23.34 2.17
CA PHE A 439 39.29 -22.63 2.60
C PHE A 439 39.82 -23.19 3.92
N ASN A 440 38.95 -23.44 4.90
CA ASN A 440 39.32 -24.08 6.17
C ASN A 440 39.80 -25.53 5.97
N GLN A 441 39.18 -26.31 5.10
CA GLN A 441 39.64 -27.66 4.75
C GLN A 441 41.01 -27.65 4.04
N ASN A 442 41.27 -26.66 3.18
CA ASN A 442 42.56 -26.49 2.51
C ASN A 442 43.67 -26.02 3.47
N LEU A 443 43.33 -25.19 4.48
CA LEU A 443 44.26 -24.82 5.56
C LEU A 443 44.61 -26.03 6.44
N ILE A 444 43.63 -26.88 6.77
CA ILE A 444 43.86 -28.12 7.52
C ILE A 444 44.71 -29.11 6.71
N LYS A 445 44.46 -29.26 5.40
CA LYS A 445 45.29 -30.09 4.52
C LYS A 445 46.73 -29.58 4.42
N LYS A 446 46.94 -28.28 4.21
CA LYS A 446 48.29 -27.69 4.15
C LYS A 446 49.02 -27.75 5.50
N GLY A 447 48.30 -27.62 6.62
CA GLY A 447 48.85 -27.82 7.97
C GLY A 447 49.33 -29.25 8.18
N ASN A 448 48.56 -30.24 7.76
CA ASN A 448 48.93 -31.66 7.86
C ASN A 448 50.07 -32.04 6.90
N GLU A 449 50.10 -31.50 5.67
CA GLU A 449 51.20 -31.71 4.72
C GLU A 449 52.53 -31.05 5.17
N SER A 450 52.45 -29.98 5.97
CA SER A 450 53.63 -29.31 6.55
C SER A 450 54.19 -30.05 7.76
N GLN A 451 53.35 -30.76 8.53
CA GLN A 451 53.79 -31.62 9.63
C GLN A 451 54.44 -32.94 9.15
N VAL A 452 54.04 -33.46 7.98
CA VAL A 452 54.62 -34.68 7.39
C VAL A 452 56.00 -34.43 6.75
N LYS A 453 56.42 -33.17 6.55
CA LYS A 453 57.76 -32.83 6.03
C LYS A 453 58.82 -32.54 7.12
N HIS A 454 58.46 -32.61 8.40
CA HIS A 454 59.38 -32.41 9.53
C HIS A 454 59.44 -33.63 10.49
N ILE A 455 59.03 -34.80 10.02
CA ILE A 455 59.43 -36.12 10.54
C ILE A 455 60.23 -36.78 9.42
#